data_AF-A0A1T5J6L6-F1
#
_entry.id   AF-A0A1T5J6L6-F1
#
_cell.length_a   1.000
_cell.length_b   1.000
_cell.length_c   1.000
_cell.angle_alpha   90.00
_cell.angle_beta   90.00
_cell.angle_gamma   90.00
#
_symmetry.space_group_name_H-M   'P 1'
#
loop_
_entity.id
_entity.type
_entity.pdbx_description
1 polymer ?
#
loop_
_entity_poly.entity_id
_entity_poly.type
_entity_poly.pdbx_seq_one_letter_code
_entity_poly.pdbx_strand_id
1 'polypeptide(L)'
;MGAISICPQSALRERLLALVRAADLDGAIEAGLIDFVPCSAPCCADVAPLRAAQTQLRMAWAARERYRSRQARLQRRAEVRQARRSTAIAPASPATTDGDMVTPAATSPLPARPALPASAAAILARAKAKAAGRPLE
;
A
#
# COMPACT_ATOMS: atom_id res chain seq x y z
N MET A 1 23.06 -3.89 56.17
CA MET A 1 22.83 -5.09 55.35
C MET A 1 21.41 -5.00 54.80
N GLY A 2 21.27 -4.45 53.59
CA GLY A 2 19.96 -4.20 52.98
C GLY A 2 19.34 -5.50 52.51
N ALA A 3 18.09 -5.75 52.90
CA ALA A 3 17.32 -6.90 52.45
C ALA A 3 17.29 -6.93 50.92
N ILE A 4 17.74 -8.06 50.34
CA ILE A 4 17.56 -8.37 48.92
C ILE A 4 16.06 -8.55 48.73
N SER A 5 15.36 -7.46 48.46
CA SER A 5 13.96 -7.51 48.09
C SER A 5 13.87 -8.23 46.75
N ILE A 6 13.32 -9.44 46.77
CA ILE A 6 13.10 -10.26 45.58
C ILE A 6 12.03 -9.56 44.75
N CYS A 7 12.46 -8.75 43.80
CA CYS A 7 11.55 -8.10 42.87
C CYS A 7 11.08 -9.14 41.83
N PRO A 8 9.78 -9.38 41.66
CA PRO A 8 9.27 -10.37 40.71
C PRO A 8 9.64 -10.05 39.25
N GLN A 9 9.88 -8.79 38.91
CA GLN A 9 10.35 -8.38 37.58
C GLN A 9 11.79 -8.80 37.27
N SER A 10 12.62 -9.13 38.28
CA SER A 10 14.01 -9.54 38.05
C SER A 10 14.10 -10.90 37.35
N ALA A 11 13.33 -11.89 37.83
CA ALA A 11 13.26 -13.23 37.22
C ALA A 11 12.63 -13.18 35.82
N LEU A 12 11.57 -12.38 35.64
CA LEU A 12 10.95 -12.18 34.33
C LEU A 12 11.93 -11.54 33.34
N ARG A 13 12.66 -10.50 33.77
CA ARG A 13 13.70 -9.85 32.96
C ARG A 13 14.76 -10.85 32.51
N GLU A 14 15.26 -11.69 33.41
CA GLU A 14 16.29 -12.67 33.08
C GLU A 14 15.81 -13.68 32.04
N ARG A 15 14.58 -14.18 32.21
CA ARG A 15 13.93 -15.05 31.22
C ARG A 15 13.80 -14.35 29.86
N LEU A 16 13.31 -13.11 29.82
CA LEU A 16 13.17 -12.35 28.58
C LEU A 16 14.52 -12.08 27.91
N LEU A 17 15.57 -11.76 28.69
CA LEU A 17 16.91 -11.55 28.17
C LEU A 17 17.48 -12.83 27.56
N ALA A 18 17.24 -13.99 28.17
CA ALA A 18 17.65 -15.28 27.61
C ALA A 18 16.99 -15.55 26.25
N LEU A 19 15.67 -15.33 26.16
CA LEU A 19 14.90 -15.52 24.92
C LEU A 19 15.35 -14.56 23.81
N VAL A 20 15.54 -13.27 24.13
CA VAL A 20 16.02 -12.28 23.16
C VAL A 20 17.44 -12.58 22.69
N ARG A 21 18.33 -13.05 23.58
CA ARG A 21 19.70 -13.47 23.20
C ARG A 21 19.70 -14.73 22.32
N ALA A 22 18.76 -15.64 22.54
CA ALA A 22 18.55 -16.81 21.69
C ALA A 22 17.83 -16.47 20.36
N ALA A 23 17.50 -15.20 20.12
CA ALA A 23 16.68 -14.73 18.99
C ALA A 23 15.28 -15.38 18.92
N ASP A 24 14.79 -15.95 20.03
CA ASP A 24 13.45 -16.47 20.16
C ASP A 24 12.49 -15.35 20.57
N LEU A 25 12.11 -14.54 19.57
CA LEU A 25 11.21 -13.41 19.78
C LEU A 25 9.77 -13.85 20.05
N ASP A 26 9.34 -14.98 19.49
CA ASP A 26 7.99 -15.50 19.68
C ASP A 26 7.81 -15.97 21.13
N GLY A 27 8.75 -16.77 21.65
CA GLY A 27 8.77 -17.13 23.07
C GLY A 27 8.90 -15.91 23.99
N ALA A 28 9.63 -14.87 23.60
CA ALA A 28 9.71 -13.63 24.35
C ALA A 28 8.38 -12.86 24.36
N ILE A 29 7.67 -12.80 23.24
CA ILE A 29 6.34 -12.17 23.14
C ILE A 29 5.34 -12.92 24.02
N GLU A 30 5.32 -14.26 23.97
CA GLU A 30 4.47 -15.10 24.83
C GLU A 30 4.78 -14.90 26.32
N ALA A 31 6.05 -14.70 26.66
CA ALA A 31 6.48 -14.37 28.01
C ALA A 31 6.17 -12.91 28.43
N GLY A 32 5.53 -12.11 27.56
CA GLY A 32 5.09 -10.74 27.88
C GLY A 32 6.09 -9.64 27.54
N LEU A 33 6.99 -9.84 26.56
CA LEU A 33 8.01 -8.84 26.18
C LEU A 33 7.41 -7.47 25.85
N ILE A 34 6.26 -7.39 25.20
CA ILE A 34 5.67 -6.12 24.73
C ILE A 34 5.17 -5.26 25.90
N ASP A 35 4.64 -5.91 26.93
CA ASP A 35 4.06 -5.27 28.10
C ASP A 35 5.04 -5.16 29.28
N PHE A 36 6.24 -5.72 29.13
CA PHE A 36 7.28 -5.62 30.14
C PHE A 36 7.70 -4.17 30.39
N VAL A 37 7.41 -3.69 31.61
CA VAL A 37 7.86 -2.40 32.13
C VAL A 37 8.91 -2.66 33.20
N PRO A 38 10.15 -2.12 33.06
CA PRO A 38 11.17 -2.27 34.08
C PRO A 38 10.82 -1.43 35.33
N CYS A 39 11.04 -2.01 36.50
CA CYS A 39 10.96 -1.27 37.75
C CYS A 39 12.14 -0.26 37.87
N SER A 40 11.99 0.82 38.64
CA SER A 40 13.06 1.80 38.86
C SER A 40 14.18 1.30 39.78
N ALA A 41 14.01 0.13 40.41
CA ALA A 41 14.99 -0.43 41.31
C ALA A 41 16.20 -1.02 40.55
N PRO A 42 17.40 -1.05 41.16
CA PRO A 42 18.63 -1.56 40.53
C PRO A 42 18.53 -3.02 40.07
N CYS A 43 17.68 -3.82 40.72
CA CYS A 43 17.42 -5.22 40.35
C CYS A 43 16.79 -5.38 38.96
N CYS A 44 16.27 -4.31 38.34
CA CYS A 44 15.74 -4.28 36.98
C CYS A 44 16.67 -3.52 36.00
N ALA A 45 17.96 -3.33 36.33
CA ALA A 45 18.94 -2.71 35.44
C ALA A 45 19.16 -3.52 34.14
N ASP A 46 19.85 -2.91 33.17
CA ASP A 46 20.29 -3.53 31.91
C ASP A 46 19.18 -4.09 31.00
N VAL A 47 18.08 -3.34 30.91
CA VAL A 47 16.95 -3.65 30.02
C VAL A 47 17.08 -3.04 28.63
N ALA A 48 18.24 -2.48 28.27
CA ALA A 48 18.49 -1.92 26.95
C ALA A 48 18.23 -2.91 25.80
N PRO A 49 18.63 -4.20 25.88
CA PRO A 49 18.31 -5.18 24.84
C PRO A 49 16.80 -5.40 24.69
N LEU A 50 16.06 -5.45 25.80
CA LEU A 50 14.61 -5.63 25.79
C LEU A 50 13.91 -4.42 25.15
N ARG A 51 14.34 -3.19 25.50
CA ARG A 51 13.81 -1.96 24.87
C ARG A 51 14.10 -1.89 23.38
N ALA A 52 15.29 -2.33 22.97
CA ALA A 52 15.66 -2.41 21.55
C ALA A 52 14.75 -3.39 20.81
N ALA A 53 14.54 -4.59 21.36
CA ALA A 53 13.63 -5.59 20.78
C ALA A 53 12.19 -5.07 20.66
N GLN A 54 11.66 -4.47 21.73
CA GLN A 54 10.33 -3.84 21.71
C GLN A 54 10.21 -2.75 20.63
N THR A 55 11.22 -1.89 20.51
CA THR A 55 11.24 -0.82 19.49
C THR A 55 11.24 -1.42 18.08
N GLN A 56 12.08 -2.42 17.82
CA GLN A 56 12.14 -3.10 16.52
C GLN A 56 10.81 -3.75 16.15
N LEU A 57 10.16 -4.44 17.08
CA LEU A 57 8.85 -5.05 16.88
C LEU A 57 7.78 -4.02 16.52
N ARG A 58 7.69 -2.93 17.29
CA ARG A 58 6.74 -1.83 17.02
C ARG A 58 6.98 -1.21 15.65
N MET A 59 8.24 -1.00 15.27
CA MET A 59 8.60 -0.48 13.95
C MET A 59 8.21 -1.44 12.82
N ALA A 60 8.43 -2.74 13.00
CA ALA A 60 8.04 -3.78 12.04
C ALA A 60 6.52 -3.83 11.86
N TRP A 61 5.74 -3.77 12.94
CA TRP A 61 4.27 -3.72 12.86
C TRP A 61 3.77 -2.47 12.16
N ALA A 62 4.31 -1.30 12.52
CA ALA A 62 3.96 -0.05 11.83
C ALA A 62 4.30 -0.11 10.33
N ALA A 63 5.41 -0.75 9.94
CA ALA A 63 5.77 -0.95 8.54
C ALA A 63 4.77 -1.87 7.82
N ARG A 64 4.38 -2.99 8.45
CA ARG A 64 3.34 -3.90 7.92
C ARG A 64 2.01 -3.18 7.73
N GLU A 65 1.64 -2.32 8.67
CA GLU A 65 0.38 -1.57 8.58
C GLU A 65 0.40 -0.55 7.43
N ARG A 66 1.50 0.19 7.25
CA ARG A 66 1.67 1.08 6.09
C ARG A 66 1.59 0.32 4.76
N TYR A 67 2.16 -0.88 4.71
CA TYR A 67 2.09 -1.73 3.53
C TYR A 67 0.64 -2.15 3.21
N ARG A 68 -0.11 -2.66 4.21
CA ARG A 68 -1.52 -3.05 4.06
C ARG A 68 -2.38 -1.86 3.60
N SER A 69 -2.21 -0.71 4.24
CA SER A 69 -2.90 0.54 3.87
C SER A 69 -2.60 0.97 2.42
N ARG A 70 -1.36 0.81 1.96
CA ARG A 70 -0.97 1.07 0.57
C ARG A 70 -1.62 0.07 -0.39
N GLN A 71 -1.63 -1.21 -0.06
CA GLN A 71 -2.25 -2.24 -0.88
C GLN A 71 -3.76 -2.00 -1.04
N ALA A 72 -4.47 -1.71 0.05
CA ALA A 72 -5.91 -1.38 0.00
C ALA A 72 -6.21 -0.17 -0.90
N ARG A 73 -5.34 0.85 -0.92
CA ARG A 73 -5.47 1.99 -1.84
C ARG A 73 -5.23 1.61 -3.30
N LEU A 74 -4.23 0.77 -3.58
CA LEU A 74 -3.91 0.32 -4.93
C LEU A 74 -5.00 -0.59 -5.48
N GLN A 75 -5.55 -1.47 -4.65
CA GLN A 75 -6.67 -2.34 -5.00
C GLN A 75 -7.90 -1.52 -5.40
N ARG A 76 -8.31 -0.53 -4.59
CA ARG A 76 -9.40 0.39 -4.96
C ARG A 76 -9.17 1.08 -6.31
N ARG A 77 -7.94 1.54 -6.56
CA ARG A 77 -7.57 2.13 -7.87
C ARG A 77 -7.60 1.12 -9.02
N ALA A 78 -7.28 -0.14 -8.76
CA ALA A 78 -7.35 -1.21 -9.76
C ALA A 78 -8.82 -1.52 -10.11
N GLU A 79 -9.69 -1.62 -9.10
CA GLU A 79 -11.13 -1.84 -9.26
C GLU A 79 -11.78 -0.70 -10.06
N VAL A 80 -11.51 0.56 -9.71
CA VAL A 80 -12.04 1.72 -10.46
C VAL A 80 -11.59 1.69 -11.93
N ARG A 81 -10.32 1.36 -12.20
CA ARG A 81 -9.83 1.25 -13.57
C ARG A 81 -10.48 0.08 -14.31
N GLN A 82 -10.68 -1.05 -13.63
CA GLN A 82 -11.34 -2.20 -14.20
C GLN A 82 -12.80 -1.90 -14.54
N ALA A 83 -13.54 -1.24 -13.65
CA ALA A 83 -14.92 -0.81 -13.88
C ALA A 83 -15.02 0.13 -15.10
N ARG A 84 -14.11 1.11 -15.21
CA ARG A 84 -14.05 1.99 -16.40
C ARG A 84 -13.78 1.21 -17.68
N ARG A 85 -12.90 0.20 -17.64
CA ARG A 85 -12.64 -0.68 -18.79
C ARG A 85 -13.86 -1.52 -19.15
N SER A 86 -14.56 -2.11 -18.18
CA SER A 86 -15.75 -2.91 -18.45
C SER A 86 -16.89 -2.07 -19.02
N THR A 87 -17.11 -0.84 -18.52
CA THR A 87 -18.12 0.07 -19.08
C THR A 87 -17.76 0.53 -20.51
N ALA A 88 -16.47 0.73 -20.81
CA ALA A 88 -16.04 1.13 -22.15
C ALA A 88 -16.10 -0.01 -23.19
N ILE A 89 -16.01 -1.28 -22.75
CA ILE A 89 -16.09 -2.47 -23.61
C ILE A 89 -17.54 -2.98 -23.72
N ALA A 90 -18.44 -2.57 -22.82
CA ALA A 90 -19.86 -2.92 -22.92
C ALA A 90 -20.40 -2.51 -24.30
N PRO A 91 -20.99 -3.45 -25.05
CA PRO A 91 -21.50 -3.16 -26.39
C PRO A 91 -22.56 -2.06 -26.28
N ALA A 92 -22.46 -1.04 -27.14
CA ALA A 92 -23.51 -0.04 -27.28
C ALA A 92 -24.80 -0.78 -27.64
N SER A 93 -25.72 -0.92 -26.68
CA SER A 93 -27.07 -1.42 -26.97
C SER A 93 -27.69 -0.53 -28.05
N PRO A 94 -28.41 -1.13 -29.02
CA PRO A 94 -28.82 -0.45 -30.23
C PRO A 94 -29.74 0.71 -29.91
N ALA A 95 -29.47 1.84 -30.57
CA ALA A 95 -30.31 3.02 -30.58
C ALA A 95 -31.76 2.64 -30.82
N THR A 96 -32.65 3.11 -29.95
CA THR A 96 -34.09 3.16 -30.16
C THR A 96 -34.35 3.97 -31.42
N THR A 97 -34.71 3.31 -32.51
CA THR A 97 -35.35 3.94 -33.67
C THR A 97 -36.86 3.92 -33.44
N ASP A 98 -37.38 5.02 -32.90
CA ASP A 98 -38.79 5.39 -33.08
C ASP A 98 -38.88 6.26 -34.35
N GLY A 99 -39.73 5.87 -35.31
CA GLY A 99 -40.20 6.76 -36.38
C GLY A 99 -39.99 6.29 -37.82
N ASP A 100 -41.08 5.76 -38.40
CA ASP A 100 -41.56 5.79 -39.78
C ASP A 100 -40.64 6.06 -41.01
N MET A 101 -40.78 5.13 -41.97
CA MET A 101 -40.84 5.25 -43.45
C MET A 101 -39.66 5.83 -44.29
N VAL A 102 -39.19 4.96 -45.20
CA VAL A 102 -38.64 5.13 -46.58
C VAL A 102 -37.10 4.97 -46.82
N THR A 103 -36.83 4.10 -47.82
CA THR A 103 -35.67 3.87 -48.73
C THR A 103 -34.49 2.96 -48.32
N PRO A 104 -34.10 1.96 -49.16
CA PRO A 104 -32.90 1.16 -48.97
C PRO A 104 -31.72 1.72 -49.79
N ALA A 105 -30.62 2.08 -49.13
CA ALA A 105 -29.29 2.11 -49.74
C ALA A 105 -28.25 1.96 -48.62
N ALA A 106 -27.63 0.78 -48.56
CA ALA A 106 -26.64 0.44 -47.56
C ALA A 106 -25.36 1.27 -47.73
N THR A 107 -25.10 2.16 -46.78
CA THR A 107 -23.75 2.59 -46.41
C THR A 107 -23.76 2.79 -44.90
N SER A 108 -23.42 1.73 -44.15
CA SER A 108 -23.34 1.79 -42.69
C SER A 108 -22.32 2.86 -42.26
N PRO A 109 -22.68 3.84 -41.42
CA PRO A 109 -21.69 4.72 -40.81
C PRO A 109 -20.99 3.94 -39.68
N LEU A 110 -19.68 3.75 -39.80
CA LEU A 110 -18.86 3.40 -38.64
C LEU A 110 -19.04 4.50 -37.57
N PRO A 111 -19.07 4.16 -36.27
CA PRO A 111 -19.11 5.18 -35.23
C PRO A 111 -17.89 6.10 -35.38
N ALA A 112 -18.14 7.39 -35.64
CA ALA A 112 -17.10 8.39 -35.79
C ALA A 112 -16.23 8.40 -34.53
N ARG A 113 -14.94 8.08 -34.69
CA ARG A 113 -13.98 8.13 -33.57
C ARG A 113 -14.05 9.53 -32.95
N PRO A 114 -14.16 9.65 -31.62
CA PRO A 114 -14.17 10.96 -30.98
C PRO A 114 -12.88 11.68 -31.36
N ALA A 115 -13.04 12.84 -31.98
CA ALA A 115 -11.92 13.66 -32.41
C ALA A 115 -11.06 14.00 -31.18
N LEU A 116 -9.74 13.92 -31.34
CA LEU A 116 -8.80 14.35 -30.31
C LEU A 116 -9.12 15.79 -29.90
N PRO A 117 -9.13 16.12 -28.59
CA PRO A 117 -9.36 17.49 -28.15
C PRO A 117 -8.27 18.40 -28.72
N ALA A 118 -8.63 19.62 -29.12
CA ALA A 118 -7.75 20.57 -29.81
C ALA A 118 -6.43 20.82 -29.05
N SER A 119 -6.46 20.77 -27.71
CA SER A 119 -5.28 20.89 -26.85
C SER A 119 -4.27 19.73 -27.06
N ALA A 120 -4.74 18.49 -27.17
CA ALA A 120 -3.89 17.34 -27.43
C ALA A 120 -3.27 17.40 -28.84
N ALA A 121 -4.06 17.82 -29.84
CA ALA A 121 -3.55 18.02 -31.20
C ALA A 121 -2.45 19.09 -31.27
N ALA A 122 -2.62 20.21 -30.55
CA ALA A 122 -1.62 21.27 -30.47
C ALA A 122 -0.32 20.81 -29.81
N ILE A 123 -0.39 19.99 -28.77
CA ILE A 123 0.79 19.41 -28.11
C ILE A 123 1.53 18.46 -29.07
N LEU A 124 0.81 17.61 -29.79
CA LEU A 124 1.40 16.71 -30.78
C LEU A 124 2.04 17.47 -31.94
N ALA A 125 1.41 18.55 -32.44
CA ALA A 125 1.99 19.40 -33.47
C ALA A 125 3.31 20.05 -33.03
N ARG A 126 3.37 20.57 -31.79
CA ARG A 126 4.61 21.12 -31.21
C ARG A 126 5.68 20.05 -31.01
N ALA A 127 5.31 18.86 -30.54
CA ALA A 127 6.23 17.75 -30.38
C ALA A 127 6.79 17.28 -31.73
N LYS A 128 5.96 17.19 -32.77
CA LYS A 128 6.37 16.83 -34.13
C LYS A 128 7.30 17.87 -34.75
N ALA A 129 7.02 19.17 -34.57
CA ALA A 129 7.91 20.24 -35.00
C ALA A 129 9.27 20.18 -34.28
N LYS A 130 9.29 19.89 -32.97
CA LYS A 130 10.53 19.73 -32.20
C LYS A 130 11.34 18.50 -32.62
N ALA A 131 10.68 17.41 -33.00
CA ALA A 131 11.33 16.21 -33.52
C ALA A 131 11.90 16.42 -34.94
N ALA A 132 11.19 17.15 -35.79
CA ALA A 132 11.67 17.48 -37.14
C ALA A 132 12.84 18.49 -37.14
N GLY A 133 12.95 19.34 -36.12
CA GLY A 133 14.03 20.31 -35.95
C GLY A 133 15.20 19.85 -35.07
N ARG A 134 15.22 18.60 -34.61
CA ARG A 134 16.35 18.04 -33.85
C ARG A 134 17.23 17.24 -34.81
N PRO A 135 18.42 17.72 -35.22
CA PRO A 135 19.40 16.84 -35.83
C PRO A 135 19.78 15.76 -34.80
N LEU A 136 19.85 14.51 -35.26
CA LEU A 136 20.50 13.42 -34.53
C LEU A 136 22.00 13.77 -34.49
N GLU A 137 22.46 14.33 -33.39
CA GLU A 137 23.86 14.27 -32.99
C GLU A 137 24.02 13.25 -31.87
#